data_AF-A0A1Y2MRF8-F1
#
_entry.id   AF-A0A1Y2MRF8-F1
#
_cell.length_a   1.000
_cell.length_b   1.000
_cell.length_c   1.000
_cell.angle_alpha   90.00
_cell.angle_beta   90.00
_cell.angle_gamma   90.00
#
_symmetry.space_group_name_H-M   'P 1'
#
loop_
_entity.id
_entity.type
_entity.pdbx_description
1 polymer ?
#
loop_
_entity_poly.entity_id
_entity_poly.type
_entity_poly.pdbx_seq_one_letter_code
_entity_poly.pdbx_strand_id
1 'polypeptide(L)'
;MGRAMTTLFALLIAVAAMIGNTVAALWEAKGSRLAKYGRLVWLQPWFLAGLAADVVAWVLTVAALRYLPVFAVQSILAGAIALTTLADHGWNPWNLIRRDRWAVVAVLSGLVLVAASAEPERPDALPPVATPVLLVSFALLLVAVPFVWRAGRPMLLAFLAGLGFGGTALAVRAIHPGPIRWETVGDLLLDPLGYGVVAMGVLGVAAFAKALQDGAVGTATAVLSVTEVVVPGVVGIALLGDRIRPGWEGAALLGVIVALAGVIALTRPDPDSQRRRVH
;
A
#
# COMPACT_ATOMS: atom_id res chain seq x y z
N MET A 1 -1.01 30.94 -4.37
CA MET A 1 -2.23 30.09 -4.42
C MET A 1 -2.04 28.74 -5.12
N GLY A 2 -1.04 28.54 -6.01
CA GLY A 2 -0.86 27.27 -6.73
C GLY A 2 -0.41 26.06 -5.89
N ARG A 3 0.68 26.17 -5.10
CA ARG A 3 1.28 25.03 -4.37
C ARG A 3 0.33 24.34 -3.36
N ALA A 4 -0.39 25.13 -2.55
CA ALA A 4 -1.34 24.59 -1.58
C ALA A 4 -2.53 23.86 -2.25
N MET A 5 -2.98 24.36 -3.41
CA MET A 5 -4.04 23.72 -4.19
C MET A 5 -3.58 22.38 -4.76
N THR A 6 -2.36 22.30 -5.29
CA THR A 6 -1.76 21.06 -5.82
C THR A 6 -1.56 20.02 -4.71
N THR A 7 -1.18 20.47 -3.51
CA THR A 7 -1.02 19.61 -2.33
C THR A 7 -2.33 18.98 -1.91
N LEU A 8 -3.35 19.82 -1.71
CA LEU A 8 -4.67 19.37 -1.29
C LEU A 8 -5.25 18.41 -2.33
N PHE A 9 -5.10 18.74 -3.61
CA PHE A 9 -5.53 17.88 -4.71
C PHE A 9 -4.83 16.52 -4.68
N ALA A 10 -3.51 16.47 -4.48
CA ALA A 10 -2.77 15.22 -4.40
C ALA A 10 -3.17 14.36 -3.18
N LEU A 11 -3.40 15.00 -2.03
CA LEU A 11 -3.91 14.33 -0.83
C LEU A 11 -5.31 13.77 -1.06
N LEU A 12 -6.18 14.52 -1.73
CA LEU A 12 -7.52 14.06 -2.09
C LEU A 12 -7.46 12.86 -3.03
N ILE A 13 -6.54 12.84 -4.00
CA ILE A 13 -6.31 11.68 -4.88
C ILE A 13 -5.84 10.47 -4.06
N ALA A 14 -4.88 10.65 -3.14
CA ALA A 14 -4.39 9.56 -2.29
C ALA A 14 -5.50 8.99 -1.38
N VAL A 15 -6.33 9.85 -0.79
CA VAL A 15 -7.50 9.44 0.00
C VAL A 15 -8.54 8.74 -0.86
N ALA A 16 -8.79 9.23 -2.07
CA ALA A 16 -9.69 8.57 -3.04
C ALA A 16 -9.16 7.19 -3.43
N ALA A 17 -7.85 7.03 -3.60
CA ALA A 17 -7.21 5.73 -3.84
C ALA A 17 -7.42 4.77 -2.64
N MET A 18 -7.20 5.23 -1.41
CA MET A 18 -7.46 4.45 -0.19
C MET A 18 -8.93 3.98 -0.10
N ILE A 19 -9.87 4.88 -0.39
CA ILE A 19 -11.31 4.55 -0.41
C ILE A 19 -11.61 3.55 -1.53
N GLY A 20 -11.06 3.75 -2.73
CA GLY A 20 -11.20 2.85 -3.86
C GLY A 20 -10.71 1.44 -3.54
N ASN A 21 -9.53 1.32 -2.92
CA ASN A 21 -8.95 0.05 -2.47
C ASN A 21 -9.83 -0.63 -1.41
N THR A 22 -10.42 0.15 -0.51
CA THR A 22 -11.40 -0.35 0.48
C THR A 22 -12.64 -0.92 -0.23
N VAL A 23 -13.20 -0.19 -1.19
CA VAL A 23 -14.38 -0.63 -1.96
C VAL A 23 -14.08 -1.88 -2.76
N ALA A 24 -12.92 -1.92 -3.43
CA ALA A 24 -12.44 -3.09 -4.16
C ALA A 24 -12.40 -4.32 -3.26
N ALA A 25 -11.70 -4.25 -2.13
CA ALA A 25 -11.61 -5.34 -1.16
C ALA A 25 -12.98 -5.83 -0.67
N LEU A 26 -13.92 -4.91 -0.40
CA LEU A 26 -15.28 -5.26 0.03
C LEU A 26 -16.08 -5.98 -1.06
N TRP A 27 -15.96 -5.54 -2.31
CA TRP A 27 -16.63 -6.15 -3.46
C TRP A 27 -16.03 -7.51 -3.82
N GLU A 28 -14.72 -7.65 -3.78
CA GLU A 28 -14.03 -8.94 -3.97
C GLU A 28 -14.41 -9.93 -2.87
N ALA A 29 -14.44 -9.49 -1.61
CA ALA A 29 -14.87 -10.33 -0.50
C ALA A 29 -16.34 -10.76 -0.66
N LYS A 30 -17.22 -9.85 -1.11
CA LYS A 30 -18.62 -10.16 -1.41
C LYS A 30 -18.72 -11.17 -2.57
N GLY A 31 -18.02 -10.94 -3.67
CA GLY A 31 -17.98 -11.85 -4.83
C GLY A 31 -17.47 -13.24 -4.46
N SER A 32 -16.40 -13.30 -3.67
CA SER A 32 -15.81 -14.55 -3.17
C SER A 32 -16.79 -15.33 -2.27
N ARG A 33 -17.54 -14.63 -1.40
CA ARG A 33 -18.58 -15.27 -0.56
C ARG A 33 -19.77 -15.79 -1.37
N LEU A 34 -20.10 -15.13 -2.48
CA LEU A 34 -21.20 -15.54 -3.38
C LEU A 34 -20.80 -16.71 -4.30
N ALA A 35 -19.51 -16.96 -4.48
CA ALA A 35 -18.99 -18.06 -5.29
C ALA A 35 -19.19 -19.47 -4.69
N LYS A 36 -20.13 -19.66 -3.74
CA LYS A 36 -20.44 -20.99 -3.20
C LYS A 36 -20.99 -21.91 -4.31
N TYR A 37 -20.50 -23.15 -4.34
CA TYR A 37 -20.87 -24.25 -5.25
C TYR A 37 -20.34 -24.12 -6.69
N GLY A 38 -19.07 -24.49 -6.91
CA GLY A 38 -18.54 -24.91 -8.22
C GLY A 38 -18.39 -23.84 -9.31
N ARG A 39 -18.85 -22.60 -9.09
CA ARG A 39 -18.61 -21.48 -10.00
C ARG A 39 -17.25 -20.83 -9.73
N LEU A 40 -16.50 -20.58 -10.79
CA LEU A 40 -15.24 -19.85 -10.74
C LEU A 40 -15.47 -18.44 -10.14
N VAL A 41 -14.68 -18.06 -9.14
CA VAL A 41 -14.75 -16.75 -8.46
C VAL A 41 -14.63 -15.60 -9.47
N TRP A 42 -13.78 -15.76 -10.49
CA TRP A 42 -13.55 -14.79 -11.57
C TRP A 42 -14.76 -14.49 -12.46
N LEU A 43 -15.83 -15.29 -12.36
CA LEU A 43 -17.08 -15.06 -13.09
C LEU A 43 -18.12 -14.31 -12.25
N GLN A 44 -17.81 -14.01 -10.98
CA GLN A 44 -18.74 -13.29 -10.13
C GLN A 44 -18.69 -11.79 -10.45
N PRO A 45 -19.84 -11.14 -10.76
CA PRO A 45 -19.85 -9.74 -11.17
C PRO A 45 -19.32 -8.80 -10.08
N TRP A 46 -19.55 -9.12 -8.80
CA TRP A 46 -18.99 -8.38 -7.68
C TRP A 46 -17.47 -8.52 -7.56
N PHE A 47 -16.92 -9.69 -7.91
CA PHE A 47 -15.48 -9.89 -7.91
C PHE A 47 -14.82 -9.09 -9.05
N LEU A 48 -15.39 -9.15 -10.26
CA LEU A 48 -14.93 -8.35 -11.40
C LEU A 48 -15.06 -6.84 -11.16
N ALA A 49 -16.14 -6.40 -10.51
CA ALA A 49 -16.30 -5.01 -10.11
C ALA A 49 -15.24 -4.60 -9.09
N GLY A 50 -14.88 -5.48 -8.16
CA GLY A 50 -13.78 -5.29 -7.23
C GLY A 50 -12.44 -5.10 -7.95
N LEU A 51 -12.11 -6.00 -8.87
CA LEU A 51 -10.89 -5.91 -9.68
C LEU A 51 -10.83 -4.62 -10.52
N ALA A 52 -11.96 -4.19 -11.08
CA ALA A 52 -12.04 -2.91 -11.80
C ALA A 52 -11.82 -1.71 -10.87
N ALA A 53 -12.38 -1.75 -9.66
CA ALA A 53 -12.14 -0.73 -8.65
C ALA A 53 -10.68 -0.69 -8.19
N ASP A 54 -10.02 -1.85 -8.10
CA ASP A 54 -8.58 -1.95 -7.81
C ASP A 54 -7.72 -1.30 -8.88
N VAL A 55 -8.02 -1.52 -10.16
CA VAL A 55 -7.32 -0.84 -11.27
C VAL A 55 -7.49 0.67 -11.15
N VAL A 56 -8.70 1.15 -10.85
CA VAL A 56 -8.95 2.59 -10.66
C VAL A 56 -8.19 3.14 -9.45
N ALA A 57 -8.22 2.44 -8.31
CA ALA A 57 -7.50 2.81 -7.10
C ALA A 57 -5.98 2.83 -7.32
N TRP A 58 -5.46 1.88 -8.10
CA TRP A 58 -4.06 1.83 -8.49
C TRP A 58 -3.67 3.01 -9.39
N VAL A 59 -4.50 3.37 -10.39
CA VAL A 59 -4.26 4.55 -11.22
C VAL A 59 -4.26 5.83 -10.38
N LEU A 60 -5.17 5.95 -9.41
CA LEU A 60 -5.18 7.07 -8.46
C LEU A 60 -3.92 7.08 -7.59
N THR A 61 -3.44 5.91 -7.14
CA THR A 61 -2.18 5.77 -6.40
C THR A 61 -1.00 6.24 -7.24
N VAL A 62 -0.93 5.81 -8.50
CA VAL A 62 0.10 6.25 -9.45
C VAL A 62 0.06 7.77 -9.64
N ALA A 63 -1.14 8.34 -9.77
CA ALA A 63 -1.30 9.79 -9.86
C ALA A 63 -0.83 10.51 -8.58
N ALA A 64 -1.18 9.99 -7.39
CA ALA A 64 -0.75 10.55 -6.11
C ALA A 64 0.78 10.53 -5.95
N LEU A 65 1.44 9.43 -6.33
CA LEU A 65 2.90 9.28 -6.28
C LEU A 65 3.65 10.29 -7.17
N ARG A 66 2.99 10.93 -8.15
CA ARG A 66 3.61 12.01 -8.93
C ARG A 66 3.83 13.28 -8.11
N TYR A 67 3.01 13.51 -7.08
CA TYR A 67 2.95 14.77 -6.35
C TYR A 67 3.32 14.62 -4.88
N LEU A 68 3.11 13.45 -4.28
CA LEU A 68 3.37 13.20 -2.86
C LEU A 68 4.59 12.28 -2.66
N PRO A 69 5.31 12.47 -1.55
CA PRO A 69 6.29 11.52 -1.08
C PRO A 69 5.75 10.11 -0.94
N VAL A 70 6.58 9.10 -1.19
CA VAL A 70 6.20 7.68 -1.11
C VAL A 70 5.71 7.33 0.28
N PHE A 71 6.42 7.78 1.33
CA PHE A 71 6.00 7.50 2.72
C PHE A 71 4.57 8.00 3.02
N ALA A 72 4.19 9.15 2.46
CA ALA A 72 2.87 9.74 2.69
C ALA A 72 1.79 8.94 1.98
N VAL A 73 2.00 8.60 0.70
CA VAL A 73 1.05 7.79 -0.07
C VAL A 73 0.88 6.41 0.56
N GLN A 74 1.97 5.72 0.88
CA GLN A 74 1.92 4.38 1.48
C GLN A 74 1.21 4.39 2.84
N SER A 75 1.49 5.40 3.68
CA SER A 75 0.79 5.55 4.96
C SER A 75 -0.72 5.72 4.76
N ILE A 76 -1.13 6.58 3.83
CA ILE A 76 -2.55 6.79 3.51
C ILE A 76 -3.20 5.49 3.03
N LEU A 77 -2.56 4.75 2.11
CA LEU A 77 -3.11 3.48 1.62
C LEU A 77 -3.23 2.41 2.72
N ALA A 78 -2.27 2.33 3.64
CA ALA A 78 -2.37 1.45 4.81
C ALA A 78 -3.60 1.76 5.68
N GLY A 79 -4.09 3.00 5.63
CA GLY A 79 -5.33 3.43 6.26
C GLY A 79 -6.60 2.71 5.77
N ALA A 80 -6.56 2.07 4.60
CA ALA A 80 -7.68 1.29 4.08
C ALA A 80 -8.14 0.20 5.06
N ILE A 81 -7.21 -0.33 5.88
CA ILE A 81 -7.53 -1.34 6.91
C ILE A 81 -8.50 -0.80 7.96
N ALA A 82 -8.39 0.48 8.32
CA ALA A 82 -9.35 1.11 9.24
C ALA A 82 -10.74 1.22 8.61
N LEU A 83 -10.81 1.55 7.32
CA LEU A 83 -12.07 1.64 6.60
C LEU A 83 -12.71 0.27 6.36
N THR A 84 -11.94 -0.75 6.00
CA THR A 84 -12.47 -2.11 5.85
C THR A 84 -12.98 -2.66 7.19
N THR A 85 -12.26 -2.41 8.28
CA THR A 85 -12.70 -2.81 9.63
C THR A 85 -14.01 -2.13 10.02
N LEU A 86 -14.15 -0.84 9.71
CA LEU A 86 -15.37 -0.08 9.96
C LEU A 86 -16.54 -0.57 9.09
N ALA A 87 -16.27 -0.90 7.83
CA ALA A 87 -17.25 -1.45 6.89
C ALA A 87 -17.77 -2.83 7.33
N ASP A 88 -16.89 -3.70 7.82
CA ASP A 88 -17.27 -5.02 8.37
C ASP A 88 -18.21 -4.90 9.58
N HIS A 89 -18.25 -3.74 10.23
CA HIS A 89 -19.13 -3.43 11.36
C HIS A 89 -20.26 -2.44 10.98
N GLY A 90 -20.63 -2.37 9.71
CA GLY A 90 -21.78 -1.59 9.22
C GLY A 90 -21.56 -0.08 9.25
N TRP A 91 -20.32 0.37 9.08
CA TRP A 91 -19.92 1.78 9.10
C TRP A 91 -20.13 2.52 10.43
N ASN A 92 -20.53 1.81 11.48
CA ASN A 92 -20.78 2.38 12.79
C ASN A 92 -19.62 2.04 13.75
N PRO A 93 -18.81 3.02 14.20
CA PRO A 93 -17.67 2.77 15.09
C PRO A 93 -18.10 2.28 16.47
N TRP A 94 -19.38 2.42 16.84
CA TRP A 94 -19.92 1.91 18.10
C TRP A 94 -20.12 0.39 18.10
N ASN A 95 -20.17 -0.23 16.92
CA ASN A 95 -20.22 -1.69 16.76
C ASN A 95 -18.84 -2.35 16.96
N LEU A 96 -17.76 -1.56 16.93
CA LEU A 96 -16.40 -2.03 17.20
C LEU A 96 -16.18 -2.22 18.70
N ILE A 97 -15.39 -3.24 19.05
CA ILE A 97 -14.82 -3.35 20.40
C ILE A 97 -13.95 -2.13 20.71
N ARG A 98 -13.78 -1.84 22.00
CA ARG A 98 -13.05 -0.63 22.46
C ARG A 98 -11.65 -0.53 21.88
N ARG A 99 -10.94 -1.66 21.77
CA ARG A 99 -9.58 -1.75 21.18
C ARG A 99 -9.57 -1.26 19.73
N ASP A 100 -10.43 -1.84 18.89
CA ASP A 100 -10.46 -1.56 17.45
C ASP A 100 -10.94 -0.14 17.17
N ARG A 101 -11.87 0.38 17.99
CA ARG A 101 -12.27 1.80 17.93
C ARG A 101 -11.09 2.74 18.14
N TRP A 102 -10.29 2.51 19.20
CA TRP A 102 -9.09 3.31 19.44
C TRP A 102 -8.04 3.12 18.36
N ALA A 103 -7.92 1.92 17.79
CA ALA A 103 -7.01 1.66 16.68
C ALA A 103 -7.43 2.40 15.40
N VAL A 104 -8.73 2.47 15.07
CA VAL A 104 -9.24 3.31 13.96
C VAL A 104 -8.90 4.78 14.20
N VAL A 105 -9.13 5.30 15.42
CA VAL A 105 -8.77 6.69 15.77
C VAL A 105 -7.27 6.93 15.65
N ALA A 106 -6.44 5.98 16.08
CA ALA A 106 -4.99 6.04 15.93
C ALA A 106 -4.59 6.09 14.45
N VAL A 107 -5.15 5.21 13.60
CA VAL A 107 -4.91 5.25 12.15
C VAL A 107 -5.24 6.64 11.61
N LEU A 108 -6.48 7.11 11.77
CA LEU A 108 -6.92 8.37 11.17
C LEU A 108 -6.12 9.58 11.67
N SER A 109 -5.81 9.65 12.96
CA SER A 109 -4.98 10.73 13.52
C SER A 109 -3.54 10.68 13.02
N GLY A 110 -2.96 9.48 12.90
CA GLY A 110 -1.64 9.27 12.29
C GLY A 110 -1.61 9.71 10.83
N LEU A 111 -2.64 9.38 10.04
CA LEU A 111 -2.75 9.83 8.65
C LEU A 111 -2.84 11.35 8.52
N VAL A 112 -3.57 12.02 9.42
CA VAL A 112 -3.64 13.49 9.45
C VAL A 112 -2.25 14.09 9.69
N LEU A 113 -1.49 13.54 10.65
CA LEU A 113 -0.11 13.98 10.91
C LEU A 113 0.81 13.75 9.72
N VAL A 114 0.74 12.57 9.10
CA VAL A 114 1.54 12.24 7.91
C VAL A 114 1.20 13.19 6.76
N ALA A 115 -0.09 13.38 6.47
CA ALA A 115 -0.54 14.29 5.42
C ALA A 115 -0.09 15.73 5.67
N ALA A 116 -0.16 16.20 6.91
CA ALA A 116 0.30 17.54 7.30
C ALA A 116 1.83 17.72 7.22
N SER A 117 2.58 16.62 7.40
CA SER A 117 4.05 16.61 7.37
C SER A 117 4.64 16.49 5.95
N ALA A 118 3.87 16.00 4.98
CA ALA A 118 4.36 15.77 3.63
C ALA A 118 4.77 17.08 2.96
N GLU A 119 5.99 17.17 2.43
CA GLU A 119 6.39 18.27 1.57
C GLU A 119 6.02 17.95 0.12
N PRO A 120 5.05 18.67 -0.48
CA PRO A 120 4.49 18.33 -1.78
C PRO A 120 5.34 18.98 -2.86
N GLU A 121 6.51 18.43 -3.11
CA GLU A 121 7.34 18.79 -4.25
C GLU A 121 8.21 17.59 -4.62
N ARG A 122 8.25 17.23 -5.90
CA ARG A 122 9.19 16.23 -6.41
C ARG A 122 10.50 16.94 -6.76
N PRO A 123 11.66 16.29 -6.61
CA PRO A 123 12.89 16.79 -7.23
C PRO A 123 12.73 16.86 -8.76
N ASP A 124 13.34 17.86 -9.38
CA ASP A 124 13.31 18.04 -10.84
C ASP A 124 14.03 16.91 -11.59
N ALA A 125 15.04 16.32 -10.96
CA ALA A 125 15.78 15.17 -11.46
C ALA A 125 16.17 14.25 -10.29
N LEU A 126 16.25 12.95 -10.57
CA LEU A 126 16.83 11.99 -9.63
C LEU A 126 18.36 12.04 -9.65
N PRO A 127 19.02 11.67 -8.54
CA PRO A 127 20.44 11.33 -8.55
C PRO A 127 20.73 10.26 -9.63
N PRO A 128 21.82 10.35 -10.40
CA PRO A 128 22.13 9.39 -11.47
C PRO A 128 22.19 7.92 -11.02
N VAL A 129 22.49 7.71 -9.73
CA VAL A 129 22.59 6.39 -9.10
C VAL A 129 21.23 5.79 -8.70
N ALA A 130 20.16 6.60 -8.64
CA ALA A 130 18.86 6.16 -8.12
C ALA A 130 18.25 5.03 -8.96
N THR A 131 18.13 5.23 -10.27
CA THR A 131 17.54 4.23 -11.17
C THR A 131 18.34 2.92 -11.19
N PRO A 132 19.69 2.92 -11.36
CA PRO A 132 20.48 1.70 -11.27
C PRO A 132 20.34 0.97 -9.94
N VAL A 133 20.36 1.69 -8.81
CA VAL A 133 20.21 1.07 -7.48
C VAL A 133 18.84 0.41 -7.31
N LEU A 134 17.77 1.06 -7.78
CA LEU A 134 16.43 0.45 -7.75
C LEU A 134 16.38 -0.82 -8.58
N LEU A 135 16.87 -0.78 -9.83
CA LEU A 135 16.86 -1.93 -10.72
C LEU A 135 17.68 -3.11 -10.18
N VAL A 136 18.87 -2.84 -9.65
CA VAL A 136 19.70 -3.88 -9.01
C VAL A 136 18.98 -4.44 -7.78
N SER A 137 18.36 -3.59 -6.97
CA SER A 137 17.59 -4.04 -5.80
C SER A 137 16.41 -4.93 -6.21
N PHE A 138 15.67 -4.56 -7.25
CA PHE A 138 14.56 -5.38 -7.78
C PHE A 138 15.07 -6.72 -8.31
N ALA A 139 16.17 -6.71 -9.07
CA ALA A 139 16.79 -7.94 -9.56
C ALA A 139 17.22 -8.87 -8.41
N LEU A 140 17.86 -8.33 -7.36
CA LEU A 140 18.25 -9.10 -6.18
C LEU A 140 17.03 -9.68 -5.44
N LEU A 141 15.95 -8.92 -5.32
CA LEU A 141 14.71 -9.42 -4.73
C LEU A 141 14.11 -10.57 -5.55
N LEU A 142 14.08 -10.44 -6.88
CA LEU A 142 13.62 -11.50 -7.78
C LEU A 142 14.49 -12.76 -7.68
N VAL A 143 15.81 -12.62 -7.53
CA VAL A 143 16.72 -13.75 -7.30
C VAL A 143 16.47 -14.41 -5.93
N ALA A 144 16.06 -13.64 -4.91
CA ALA A 144 15.76 -14.16 -3.57
C ALA A 144 14.44 -14.95 -3.50
N VAL A 145 13.48 -14.69 -4.40
CA VAL A 145 12.16 -15.35 -4.48
C VAL A 145 12.22 -16.87 -4.28
N PRO A 146 12.96 -17.65 -5.09
CA PRO A 146 12.99 -19.12 -4.98
C PRO A 146 13.50 -19.63 -3.62
N PHE A 147 14.31 -18.85 -2.90
CA PHE A 147 14.80 -19.21 -1.57
C PHE A 147 13.73 -18.93 -0.50
N VAL A 148 13.08 -17.76 -0.57
CA VAL A 148 11.99 -17.39 0.34
C VAL A 148 10.79 -18.33 0.17
N TRP A 149 10.44 -18.69 -1.06
CA TRP A 149 9.37 -19.67 -1.34
C TRP A 149 9.68 -21.04 -0.75
N ARG A 150 10.91 -21.53 -0.91
CA ARG A 150 11.33 -22.82 -0.34
C ARG A 150 11.35 -22.82 1.18
N ALA A 151 11.66 -21.69 1.81
CA ALA A 151 11.62 -21.58 3.26
C ALA A 151 10.20 -21.74 3.83
N GLY A 152 9.16 -21.44 3.04
CA GLY A 152 7.76 -21.66 3.41
C GLY A 152 7.32 -20.89 4.66
N ARG A 153 8.03 -19.81 5.02
CA ARG A 153 7.74 -19.03 6.24
C ARG A 153 6.76 -17.90 5.88
N PRO A 154 5.50 -17.92 6.37
CA PRO A 154 4.48 -16.95 5.94
C PRO A 154 4.87 -15.50 6.20
N MET A 155 5.57 -15.24 7.31
CA MET A 155 6.06 -13.89 7.64
C MET A 155 7.13 -13.40 6.66
N LEU A 156 8.01 -14.27 6.17
CA LEU A 156 9.01 -13.89 5.17
C LEU A 156 8.34 -13.63 3.81
N LEU A 157 7.31 -14.38 3.47
CA LEU A 157 6.52 -14.16 2.27
C LEU A 157 5.72 -12.84 2.34
N ALA A 158 5.13 -12.52 3.49
CA ALA A 158 4.46 -11.24 3.72
C ALA A 158 5.44 -10.06 3.67
N PHE A 159 6.65 -10.22 4.21
CA PHE A 159 7.72 -9.23 4.11
C PHE A 159 8.14 -9.04 2.64
N LEU A 160 8.38 -10.13 1.91
CA LEU A 160 8.70 -10.09 0.48
C LEU A 160 7.58 -9.44 -0.34
N ALA A 161 6.32 -9.66 0.04
CA ALA A 161 5.18 -9.00 -0.59
C ALA A 161 5.21 -7.48 -0.38
N GLY A 162 5.52 -7.02 0.83
CA GLY A 162 5.63 -5.59 1.13
C GLY A 162 6.80 -4.94 0.40
N LEU A 163 7.91 -5.66 0.20
CA LEU A 163 8.99 -5.22 -0.68
C LEU A 163 8.57 -5.19 -2.15
N GLY A 164 7.73 -6.13 -2.58
CA GLY A 164 7.08 -6.14 -3.89
C GLY A 164 6.29 -4.86 -4.15
N PHE A 165 5.24 -4.62 -3.37
CA PHE A 165 4.39 -3.44 -3.56
C PHE A 165 5.14 -2.12 -3.30
N GLY A 166 6.03 -2.09 -2.30
CA GLY A 166 6.89 -0.94 -2.05
C GLY A 166 7.84 -0.66 -3.23
N GLY A 167 8.37 -1.70 -3.86
CA GLY A 167 9.16 -1.60 -5.09
C GLY A 167 8.37 -1.02 -6.26
N THR A 168 7.11 -1.43 -6.40
CA THR A 168 6.17 -0.84 -7.37
C THR A 168 5.98 0.66 -7.14
N ALA A 169 5.75 1.07 -5.89
CA ALA A 169 5.59 2.48 -5.53
C ALA A 169 6.87 3.30 -5.81
N LEU A 170 8.04 2.75 -5.48
CA LEU A 170 9.34 3.38 -5.77
C LEU A 170 9.58 3.52 -7.27
N ALA A 171 9.29 2.47 -8.05
CA ALA A 171 9.44 2.51 -9.50
C ALA A 171 8.54 3.58 -10.13
N VAL A 172 7.25 3.62 -9.74
CA VAL A 172 6.30 4.64 -10.19
C VAL A 172 6.77 6.05 -9.80
N ARG A 173 7.25 6.25 -8.58
CA ARG A 173 7.77 7.54 -8.11
C ARG A 173 9.00 7.98 -8.91
N ALA A 174 9.88 7.03 -9.26
CA ALA A 174 11.13 7.28 -9.95
C ALA A 174 10.98 7.53 -11.46
N ILE A 175 9.91 7.03 -12.05
CA ILE A 175 9.62 7.09 -13.49
C ILE A 175 9.55 8.54 -14.03
N HIS A 176 8.81 9.45 -13.38
CA HIS A 176 8.59 10.81 -13.89
C HIS A 176 9.81 11.74 -13.84
N PRO A 177 10.63 11.74 -12.77
CA PRO A 177 11.90 12.47 -12.74
C PRO A 177 13.08 11.62 -13.29
N GLY A 178 12.78 10.44 -13.82
CA GLY A 178 13.75 9.51 -14.39
C GLY A 178 14.39 10.01 -15.69
N PRO A 179 15.40 9.29 -16.18
CA PRO A 179 16.20 9.73 -17.34
C PRO A 179 15.41 9.77 -18.65
N ILE A 180 14.28 9.06 -18.75
CA ILE A 180 13.42 9.00 -19.93
C ILE A 180 12.18 9.84 -19.68
N ARG A 181 11.95 10.87 -20.52
CA ARG A 181 10.75 11.71 -20.43
C ARG A 181 9.59 11.01 -21.14
N TRP A 182 8.45 10.92 -20.46
CA TRP A 182 7.26 10.25 -20.97
C TRP A 182 6.43 11.23 -21.80
N GLU A 183 6.70 11.30 -23.10
CA GLU A 183 5.88 12.09 -24.04
C GLU A 183 4.88 11.21 -24.77
N THR A 184 5.19 9.92 -24.93
CA THR A 184 4.33 8.92 -25.55
C THR A 184 4.27 7.61 -24.73
N VAL A 185 3.26 6.77 -25.01
CA VAL A 185 3.15 5.41 -24.44
C VAL A 185 4.33 4.53 -24.89
N GLY A 186 4.94 4.82 -26.04
CA GLY A 186 6.11 4.10 -26.55
C GLY A 186 7.35 4.29 -25.66
N ASP A 187 7.51 5.48 -25.07
CA ASP A 187 8.66 5.80 -24.20
C ASP A 187 8.64 4.97 -22.90
N LEU A 188 7.45 4.59 -22.43
CA LEU A 188 7.30 3.70 -21.29
C LEU A 188 7.89 2.31 -21.55
N LEU A 189 7.82 1.81 -22.79
CA LEU A 189 8.39 0.52 -23.16
C LEU A 189 9.93 0.55 -23.18
N LEU A 190 10.53 1.73 -23.25
CA LEU A 190 11.97 1.90 -23.19
C LEU A 190 12.48 2.11 -21.75
N ASP A 191 11.59 2.40 -20.80
CA ASP A 191 11.93 2.64 -19.41
C ASP A 191 12.01 1.33 -18.61
N PRO A 192 13.20 0.91 -18.14
CA PRO A 192 13.36 -0.31 -17.35
C PRO A 192 12.53 -0.29 -16.05
N LEU A 193 12.24 0.89 -15.49
CA LEU A 193 11.41 1.01 -14.30
C LEU A 193 9.95 0.61 -14.56
N GLY A 194 9.45 0.78 -15.80
CA GLY A 194 8.13 0.32 -16.21
C GLY A 194 7.98 -1.19 -16.04
N TYR A 195 9.01 -1.96 -16.41
CA TYR A 195 9.06 -3.40 -16.16
C TYR A 195 9.19 -3.73 -14.67
N GLY A 196 9.92 -2.88 -13.92
CA GLY A 196 10.01 -2.97 -12.46
C GLY A 196 8.64 -2.88 -11.77
N VAL A 197 7.78 -1.95 -12.20
CA VAL A 197 6.39 -1.81 -11.70
C VAL A 197 5.63 -3.13 -11.82
N VAL A 198 5.69 -3.77 -12.99
CA VAL A 198 4.97 -5.02 -13.25
C VAL A 198 5.58 -6.19 -12.47
N ALA A 199 6.89 -6.36 -12.55
CA ALA A 199 7.59 -7.48 -11.90
C ALA A 199 7.42 -7.44 -10.38
N MET A 200 7.58 -6.27 -9.77
CA MET A 200 7.44 -6.07 -8.33
C MET A 200 5.99 -6.16 -7.87
N GLY A 201 5.03 -5.70 -8.67
CA GLY A 201 3.60 -5.87 -8.41
C GLY A 201 3.17 -7.33 -8.42
N VAL A 202 3.57 -8.08 -9.45
CA VAL A 202 3.31 -9.53 -9.55
C VAL A 202 3.96 -10.28 -8.39
N LEU A 203 5.20 -9.94 -8.03
CA LEU A 203 5.87 -10.49 -6.86
C LEU A 203 5.07 -10.22 -5.57
N GLY A 204 4.63 -8.98 -5.38
CA GLY A 204 3.82 -8.55 -4.24
C GLY A 204 2.57 -9.41 -4.08
N VAL A 205 1.78 -9.51 -5.14
CA VAL A 205 0.53 -10.30 -5.16
C VAL A 205 0.80 -11.78 -4.90
N ALA A 206 1.76 -12.38 -5.61
CA ALA A 206 2.05 -13.80 -5.50
C ALA A 206 2.57 -14.17 -4.10
N ALA A 207 3.47 -13.35 -3.54
CA ALA A 207 4.06 -13.57 -2.22
C ALA A 207 2.99 -13.39 -1.13
N PHE A 208 2.13 -12.38 -1.26
CA PHE A 208 1.07 -12.15 -0.28
C PHE A 208 0.03 -13.25 -0.32
N ALA A 209 -0.42 -13.66 -1.51
CA ALA A 209 -1.35 -14.78 -1.67
C ALA A 209 -0.79 -16.06 -1.02
N LYS A 210 0.50 -16.35 -1.21
CA LYS A 210 1.15 -17.50 -0.58
C LYS A 210 1.27 -17.33 0.95
N ALA A 211 1.58 -16.13 1.44
CA ALA A 211 1.60 -15.85 2.87
C ALA A 211 0.22 -16.05 3.54
N LEU A 212 -0.86 -15.69 2.85
CA LEU A 212 -2.23 -15.89 3.32
C LEU A 212 -2.66 -17.37 3.29
N GLN A 213 -2.13 -18.16 2.35
CA GLN A 213 -2.38 -19.60 2.31
C GLN A 213 -1.71 -20.34 3.46
N ASP A 214 -0.49 -19.92 3.82
CA ASP A 214 0.34 -20.65 4.79
C ASP A 214 0.31 -20.07 6.20
N GLY A 215 -0.29 -18.89 6.40
CA GLY A 215 -0.20 -18.13 7.64
C GLY A 215 -1.48 -17.43 8.06
N ALA A 216 -1.43 -16.83 9.26
CA ALA A 216 -2.55 -16.04 9.78
C ALA A 216 -2.69 -14.73 8.98
N VAL A 217 -3.87 -14.54 8.37
CA VAL A 217 -4.22 -13.35 7.56
C VAL A 217 -3.83 -12.06 8.26
N GLY A 218 -4.25 -11.91 9.52
CA GLY A 218 -3.96 -10.72 10.32
C GLY A 218 -2.47 -10.41 10.44
N THR A 219 -1.67 -11.40 10.84
CA THR A 219 -0.22 -11.23 11.00
C THR A 219 0.47 -10.97 9.66
N ALA A 220 0.06 -11.65 8.59
CA ALA A 220 0.60 -11.43 7.24
C ALA A 220 0.29 -10.01 6.76
N THR A 221 -0.94 -9.53 6.91
CA THR A 221 -1.33 -8.15 6.56
C THR A 221 -0.55 -7.12 7.38
N ALA A 222 -0.33 -7.37 8.68
CA ALA A 222 0.46 -6.47 9.51
C ALA A 222 1.90 -6.34 9.02
N VAL A 223 2.56 -7.46 8.71
CA VAL A 223 3.94 -7.47 8.19
C VAL A 223 4.02 -6.79 6.82
N LEU A 224 3.07 -7.08 5.94
CA LEU A 224 2.91 -6.44 4.64
C LEU A 224 2.85 -4.92 4.80
N SER A 225 1.85 -4.42 5.54
CA SER A 225 1.60 -2.97 5.66
C SER A 225 2.77 -2.22 6.28
N VAL A 226 3.43 -2.79 7.29
CA VAL A 226 4.62 -2.15 7.89
C VAL A 226 5.76 -2.09 6.87
N THR A 227 6.02 -3.17 6.16
CA THR A 227 7.13 -3.25 5.19
C THR A 227 6.90 -2.32 4.01
N GLU A 228 5.68 -2.32 3.46
CA GLU A 228 5.26 -1.48 2.33
C GLU A 228 5.23 0.01 2.67
N VAL A 229 5.09 0.39 3.94
CA VAL A 229 5.17 1.79 4.34
C VAL A 229 6.61 2.21 4.65
N VAL A 230 7.28 1.45 5.52
CA VAL A 230 8.56 1.86 6.10
C VAL A 230 9.69 1.77 5.07
N VAL A 231 9.81 0.65 4.36
CA VAL A 231 10.95 0.42 3.47
C VAL A 231 10.96 1.42 2.31
N PRO A 232 9.89 1.54 1.49
CA PRO A 232 9.91 2.50 0.40
C PRO A 232 9.81 3.95 0.89
N GLY A 233 9.27 4.21 2.08
CA GLY A 233 9.35 5.53 2.70
C GLY A 233 10.78 5.97 2.97
N VAL A 234 11.59 5.08 3.57
CA VAL A 234 13.03 5.32 3.81
C VAL A 234 13.79 5.47 2.49
N VAL A 235 13.56 4.58 1.52
CA VAL A 235 14.22 4.65 0.21
C VAL A 235 13.80 5.92 -0.56
N GLY A 236 12.54 6.33 -0.47
CA GLY A 236 12.04 7.57 -1.08
C GLY A 236 12.81 8.78 -0.57
N ILE A 237 13.01 8.89 0.75
CA ILE A 237 13.76 10.01 1.37
C ILE A 237 15.25 9.91 1.02
N ALA A 238 15.85 8.73 1.14
CA ALA A 238 17.29 8.54 0.96
C ALA A 238 17.77 8.60 -0.50
N LEU A 239 16.93 8.18 -1.45
CA LEU A 239 17.33 7.95 -2.85
C LEU A 239 16.54 8.79 -3.85
N LEU A 240 15.23 8.99 -3.62
CA LEU A 240 14.35 9.69 -4.57
C LEU A 240 14.17 11.18 -4.24
N GLY A 241 14.79 11.65 -3.16
CA GLY A 241 14.74 13.04 -2.71
C GLY A 241 13.37 13.45 -2.19
N ASP A 242 12.56 12.50 -1.72
CA ASP A 242 11.33 12.81 -1.00
C ASP A 242 11.65 13.59 0.28
N ARG A 243 10.85 14.63 0.56
CA ARG A 243 11.08 15.51 1.70
C ARG A 243 9.89 15.52 2.66
N ILE A 244 10.24 15.70 3.92
CA ILE A 244 9.30 16.03 4.99
C ILE A 244 9.40 17.55 5.17
N ARG A 245 8.27 18.20 5.41
CA ARG A 245 8.21 19.63 5.65
C ARG A 245 9.20 20.00 6.78
N PRO A 246 10.02 21.06 6.62
CA PRO A 246 10.99 21.43 7.64
C PRO A 246 10.36 21.63 9.02
N GLY A 247 10.91 21.00 10.05
CA GLY A 247 10.40 21.04 11.43
C GLY A 247 9.22 20.11 11.73
N TRP A 248 8.78 19.31 10.74
CA TRP A 248 7.73 18.30 10.89
C TRP A 248 8.27 16.87 10.92
N GLU A 249 9.58 16.66 11.00
CA GLU A 249 10.20 15.33 10.95
C GLU A 249 9.70 14.43 12.09
N GLY A 250 9.63 14.99 13.31
CA GLY A 250 9.08 14.30 14.47
C GLY A 250 7.59 13.98 14.33
N ALA A 251 6.81 14.90 13.74
CA ALA A 251 5.38 14.71 13.50
C ALA A 251 5.12 13.65 12.40
N ALA A 252 5.93 13.62 11.35
CA ALA A 252 5.90 12.60 10.31
C ALA A 252 6.17 11.22 10.90
N LEU A 253 7.27 11.09 11.65
CA LEU A 253 7.65 9.83 12.29
C LEU A 253 6.56 9.35 13.27
N LEU A 254 6.07 10.26 14.13
CA LEU A 254 5.00 9.94 15.07
C LEU A 254 3.72 9.53 14.33
N GLY A 255 3.35 10.26 13.27
CA GLY A 255 2.17 9.95 12.45
C GLY A 255 2.25 8.55 11.83
N VAL A 256 3.40 8.20 11.23
CA VAL A 256 3.65 6.86 10.67
C VAL A 256 3.57 5.79 11.76
N ILE A 257 4.24 6.00 12.91
CA ILE A 257 4.23 5.03 14.02
C ILE A 257 2.82 4.81 14.54
N VAL A 258 2.07 5.89 14.78
CA VAL A 258 0.69 5.81 15.31
C VAL A 258 -0.24 5.15 14.30
N ALA A 259 -0.10 5.47 13.01
CA ALA A 259 -0.89 4.85 11.95
C ALA A 259 -0.61 3.35 11.83
N LEU A 260 0.66 2.96 11.77
CA LEU A 260 1.06 1.55 11.69
C LEU A 260 0.68 0.77 12.96
N ALA A 261 0.83 1.36 14.14
CA ALA A 261 0.38 0.74 15.39
C ALA A 261 -1.13 0.48 15.39
N GLY A 262 -1.93 1.42 14.88
CA GLY A 262 -3.37 1.24 14.68
C GLY A 262 -3.67 0.12 13.69
N VAL A 263 -3.02 0.09 12.53
CA VAL A 263 -3.15 -0.99 11.53
C VAL A 263 -2.79 -2.36 12.13
N ILE A 264 -1.68 -2.46 12.86
CA ILE A 264 -1.25 -3.69 13.54
C ILE A 264 -2.29 -4.11 14.58
N ALA A 265 -2.89 -3.18 15.31
CA ALA A 265 -3.93 -3.49 16.28
C ALA A 265 -5.21 -4.02 15.62
N LEU A 266 -5.62 -3.42 14.49
CA LEU A 266 -6.81 -3.84 13.72
C LEU A 266 -6.64 -5.20 13.04
N THR A 267 -5.42 -5.52 12.64
CA THR A 267 -5.11 -6.82 12.00
C THR A 267 -4.96 -7.95 13.01
N ARG A 268 -4.98 -7.69 14.32
CA ARG A 268 -4.93 -8.76 15.33
C ARG A 268 -6.31 -9.41 15.47
N PRO A 269 -6.37 -10.77 15.46
CA PRO A 269 -7.62 -11.48 15.74
C PRO A 269 -8.25 -11.00 17.05
N ASP A 270 -9.58 -10.87 17.05
CA ASP A 270 -10.34 -10.69 18.28
C ASP A 270 -10.51 -12.05 19.00
N PRO A 271 -9.96 -12.23 20.21
CA PRO A 271 -10.09 -13.48 20.97
C PRO A 271 -11.55 -13.92 21.20
N ASP A 272 -12.48 -12.96 21.31
CA ASP A 272 -13.88 -13.25 21.63
C ASP A 272 -14.69 -13.67 20.37
N SER A 273 -14.29 -13.17 19.20
CA SER A 273 -14.86 -13.58 17.90
C SER A 273 -14.56 -15.05 17.55
N GLN A 274 -13.42 -15.59 18.01
CA GLN A 274 -13.08 -16.99 17.79
C GLN A 274 -13.94 -17.94 18.63
N ARG A 275 -14.31 -17.56 19.87
CA ARG A 275 -15.16 -18.38 20.73
C ARG A 275 -16.57 -18.57 20.19
N ARG A 276 -17.11 -17.56 19.48
CA ARG A 276 -18.45 -17.63 18.85
C ARG A 276 -18.53 -18.45 17.57
N ARG A 277 -17.41 -18.88 16.98
CA ARG A 277 -17.39 -19.78 15.80
C ARG A 277 -17.28 -21.26 16.16
N VAL A 278 -17.02 -21.57 17.44
CA VAL A 278 -16.83 -22.94 17.95
C VAL A 278 -18.09 -23.45 18.68
N HIS A 279 -19.12 -22.60 18.83
CA HIS A 279 -20.45 -22.93 19.35
C HIS A 279 -21.50 -22.63 18.28
#